data_AF-A0A3B1JTD4-F1
#
_entry.id   AF-A0A3B1JTD4-F1
#
_cell.length_a   1.000
_cell.length_b   1.000
_cell.length_c   1.000
_cell.angle_alpha   90.00
_cell.angle_beta   90.00
_cell.angle_gamma   90.00
#
_symmetry.space_group_name_H-M   'P 1'
#
loop_
_entity.id
_entity.type
_entity.pdbx_description
1 polymer ?
#
loop_
_entity_poly.entity_id
_entity_poly.type
_entity_poly.pdbx_seq_one_letter_code
_entity_poly.pdbx_strand_id
1 'polypeptide(L)'
;MSAEAADREAVTGSRPNTPPQTSWFEFLLDPSLLEHHLQKVNPDPSPVQLVIQFLEQASKPSVNEQNLVQPPADNRRNRTLKLLALKVAAHLRWDLDVLEKGLTIPVLNMLLNELLCASKVPPGVKHVDLDLSTLPPTTAMAVLIYNRWAIRTIVLSSFPEKQSKPGPHQLNMMSLVQQEKELTDNILSVLKEQATDSIMVLEAALNIKKDFYIHTLRTLDLLAADPSTANGETESSTAGLRISADELHCQVQFYYLMLVLKNDAD
;
A
#
# COMPACT_ATOMS: atom_id res chain seq x y z
N MET A 1 -66.21 29.15 -8.41
CA MET A 1 -65.85 29.44 -7.00
C MET A 1 -66.08 28.17 -6.20
N SER A 2 -65.14 27.52 -5.54
CA SER A 2 -63.69 27.63 -5.48
C SER A 2 -63.17 26.25 -5.03
N ALA A 3 -62.06 25.84 -5.62
CA ALA A 3 -61.32 24.63 -5.30
C ALA A 3 -60.36 24.86 -4.11
N GLU A 4 -59.87 23.74 -3.57
CA GLU A 4 -58.65 23.58 -2.78
C GLU A 4 -58.59 24.20 -1.37
N ALA A 5 -58.76 23.33 -0.37
CA ALA A 5 -58.13 23.50 0.93
C ALA A 5 -57.49 22.18 1.38
N ALA A 6 -56.15 22.19 1.31
CA ALA A 6 -55.22 21.50 2.20
C ALA A 6 -55.23 19.97 2.22
N ASP A 7 -54.61 19.37 1.20
CA ASP A 7 -53.78 18.19 1.40
C ASP A 7 -52.32 18.59 1.11
N ARG A 8 -51.57 18.87 2.17
CA ARG A 8 -50.12 19.11 2.15
C ARG A 8 -49.51 18.12 3.13
N GLU A 9 -49.58 16.84 2.80
CA GLU A 9 -48.62 15.88 3.31
C GLU A 9 -47.23 16.30 2.82
N ALA A 10 -46.46 16.89 3.73
CA ALA A 10 -45.03 17.05 3.54
C ALA A 10 -44.46 15.64 3.41
N VAL A 11 -44.09 15.27 2.18
CA VAL A 11 -43.18 14.16 1.91
C VAL A 11 -41.88 14.51 2.63
N THR A 12 -41.77 14.09 3.88
CA THR A 12 -40.49 14.01 4.58
C THR A 12 -39.72 12.95 3.83
N GLY A 13 -38.92 13.39 2.85
CA GLY A 13 -37.94 12.55 2.19
C GLY A 13 -37.06 11.93 3.27
N SER A 14 -37.39 10.70 3.64
CA SER A 14 -36.61 9.87 4.53
C SER A 14 -35.25 9.75 3.89
N ARG A 15 -34.27 10.48 4.42
CA ARG A 15 -32.86 10.28 4.09
C ARG A 15 -32.60 8.78 4.23
N PRO A 16 -31.91 8.14 3.27
CA PRO A 16 -31.53 6.74 3.45
C PRO A 16 -30.81 6.61 4.80
N ASN A 17 -31.28 5.67 5.63
CA ASN A 17 -30.76 5.37 6.97
C ASN A 17 -29.36 4.72 6.94
N THR A 18 -28.54 5.06 5.94
CA THR A 18 -27.14 4.68 5.93
C THR A 18 -26.39 5.56 6.93
N PRO A 19 -25.67 4.96 7.90
CA PRO A 19 -24.78 5.71 8.76
C PRO A 19 -23.83 6.58 7.92
N PRO A 20 -23.47 7.79 8.38
CA PRO A 20 -22.51 8.62 7.67
C PRO A 20 -21.19 7.85 7.49
N GLN A 21 -20.67 7.86 6.25
CA GLN A 21 -19.41 7.23 5.90
C GLN A 21 -18.26 7.89 6.70
N THR A 22 -17.42 7.09 7.34
CA THR A 22 -16.28 7.60 8.12
C THR A 22 -15.29 8.26 7.18
N SER A 23 -15.01 9.54 7.40
CA SER A 23 -14.08 10.32 6.57
C SER A 23 -12.63 10.10 6.97
N TRP A 24 -11.69 10.19 6.03
CA TRP A 24 -10.25 9.96 6.27
C TRP A 24 -9.67 10.81 7.42
N PHE A 25 -10.16 12.04 7.61
CA PHE A 25 -9.63 12.95 8.63
C PHE A 25 -10.05 12.53 10.04
N GLU A 26 -11.14 11.78 10.22
CA GLU A 26 -11.60 11.31 11.53
C GLU A 26 -10.56 10.36 12.14
N PHE A 27 -9.87 9.57 11.32
CA PHE A 27 -8.77 8.70 11.74
C PHE A 27 -7.52 9.47 12.23
N LEU A 28 -7.42 10.76 11.92
CA LEU A 28 -6.39 11.62 12.51
C LEU A 28 -6.79 12.19 13.87
N LEU A 29 -8.10 12.25 14.16
CA LEU A 29 -8.64 12.80 15.40
C LEU A 29 -8.68 11.75 16.51
N ASP A 30 -8.99 10.50 16.15
CA ASP A 30 -9.06 9.38 17.08
C ASP A 30 -8.11 8.24 16.65
N PRO A 31 -6.99 8.02 17.39
CA PRO A 31 -6.04 6.95 17.11
C PRO A 31 -6.63 5.53 17.18
N SER A 32 -7.70 5.32 17.95
CA SER A 32 -8.34 4.01 18.12
C SER A 32 -9.36 3.69 17.03
N LEU A 33 -9.82 4.71 16.31
CA LEU A 33 -10.87 4.59 15.29
C LEU A 33 -10.48 3.63 14.17
N LEU A 34 -9.20 3.61 13.76
CA LEU A 34 -8.74 2.74 12.69
C LEU A 34 -8.92 1.27 13.05
N GLU A 35 -8.50 0.86 14.24
CA GLU A 35 -8.60 -0.53 14.68
C GLU A 35 -10.05 -0.99 14.81
N HIS A 36 -10.89 -0.14 15.42
CA HIS A 36 -12.32 -0.41 15.53
C HIS A 36 -13.02 -0.48 14.17
N HIS A 37 -12.61 0.37 13.23
CA HIS A 37 -13.17 0.35 11.88
C HIS A 37 -12.80 -0.94 11.14
N LEU A 38 -11.54 -1.36 11.19
CA LEU A 38 -11.05 -2.56 10.51
C LEU A 38 -11.60 -3.87 11.09
N GLN A 39 -12.13 -3.86 12.32
CA GLN A 39 -12.81 -5.03 12.92
C GLN A 39 -14.26 -5.22 12.44
N LYS A 40 -14.85 -4.25 11.72
CA LYS A 40 -16.21 -4.39 11.18
C LYS A 40 -16.23 -5.45 10.08
N VAL A 41 -17.36 -6.15 9.93
CA VAL A 41 -17.52 -7.23 8.92
C VAL A 41 -17.40 -6.71 7.49
N ASN A 42 -17.96 -5.52 7.21
CA ASN A 42 -17.89 -4.83 5.93
C ASN A 42 -17.62 -3.35 6.17
N PRO A 43 -16.37 -2.95 6.45
CA PRO A 43 -16.04 -1.55 6.70
C PRO A 43 -16.23 -0.73 5.43
N ASP A 44 -16.85 0.45 5.57
CA ASP A 44 -16.98 1.46 4.52
C ASP A 44 -16.39 2.79 5.04
N PRO A 45 -15.25 3.28 4.51
CA PRO A 45 -14.51 2.75 3.35
C PRO A 45 -13.84 1.39 3.63
N SER A 46 -13.66 0.60 2.56
CA SER A 46 -12.92 -0.67 2.64
C SER A 46 -11.45 -0.44 2.99
N PRO A 47 -10.71 -1.46 3.49
CA PRO A 47 -9.31 -1.28 3.86
C PRO A 47 -8.46 -0.77 2.69
N VAL A 48 -8.66 -1.32 1.49
CA VAL A 48 -7.97 -0.86 0.27
C VAL A 48 -8.30 0.60 -0.04
N GLN A 49 -9.57 1.00 0.07
CA GLN A 49 -9.97 2.40 -0.15
C GLN A 49 -9.34 3.34 0.88
N LEU A 50 -9.19 2.92 2.14
CA LEU A 50 -8.48 3.70 3.15
C LEU A 50 -7.00 3.90 2.81
N VAL A 51 -6.31 2.88 2.30
CA VAL A 51 -4.92 3.02 1.83
C VAL A 51 -4.82 4.09 0.75
N ILE A 52 -5.70 4.03 -0.27
CA ILE A 52 -5.75 5.03 -1.34
C ILE A 52 -5.97 6.42 -0.76
N GLN A 53 -7.01 6.59 0.06
CA GLN A 53 -7.34 7.89 0.65
C GLN A 53 -6.18 8.46 1.49
N PHE A 54 -5.55 7.65 2.34
CA PHE A 54 -4.45 8.13 3.18
C PHE A 54 -3.22 8.53 2.36
N LEU A 55 -2.84 7.71 1.37
CA LEU A 55 -1.67 7.98 0.52
C LEU A 55 -1.89 9.15 -0.43
N GLU A 56 -3.07 9.27 -1.05
CA GLU A 56 -3.42 10.43 -1.87
C GLU A 56 -3.37 11.72 -1.04
N GLN A 57 -3.92 11.71 0.17
CA GLN A 57 -3.93 12.89 1.03
C GLN A 57 -2.54 13.26 1.55
N ALA A 58 -1.67 12.27 1.77
CA ALA A 58 -0.28 12.48 2.18
C ALA A 58 0.61 12.99 1.03
N SER A 59 0.30 12.60 -0.20
CA SER A 59 1.10 12.89 -1.40
C SER A 59 0.54 14.03 -2.26
N LYS A 60 -0.47 14.75 -1.76
CA LYS A 60 -0.99 15.94 -2.43
C LYS A 60 0.09 17.03 -2.50
N PRO A 61 0.49 17.47 -3.71
CA PRO A 61 1.40 18.59 -3.84
C PRO A 61 0.74 19.86 -3.31
N SER A 62 1.53 20.70 -2.64
CA SER A 62 1.09 22.02 -2.18
C SER A 62 1.49 23.09 -3.20
N VAL A 63 0.69 24.14 -3.32
CA VAL A 63 1.07 25.33 -4.08
C VAL A 63 1.57 26.39 -3.11
N ASN A 64 2.67 27.07 -3.46
CA ASN A 64 3.14 28.21 -2.68
C ASN A 64 2.35 29.50 -3.03
N GLU A 65 2.64 30.60 -2.35
CA GLU A 65 2.02 31.91 -2.59
C GLU A 65 2.20 32.44 -4.03
N GLN A 66 3.15 31.86 -4.79
CA GLN A 66 3.44 32.18 -6.18
C GLN A 66 2.79 31.19 -7.16
N ASN A 67 1.87 30.33 -6.70
CA ASN A 67 1.24 29.24 -7.46
C ASN A 67 2.23 28.22 -8.06
N LEU A 68 3.44 28.14 -7.54
CA LEU A 68 4.40 27.10 -7.92
C LEU A 68 4.11 25.81 -7.15
N VAL A 69 4.05 24.71 -7.89
CA VAL A 69 3.84 23.36 -7.35
C VAL A 69 5.09 22.95 -6.57
N GLN A 70 4.91 22.66 -5.28
CA GLN A 70 5.95 22.12 -4.41
C GLN A 70 5.72 20.62 -4.18
N PRO A 71 6.80 19.84 -3.98
CA PRO A 71 6.67 18.45 -3.58
C PRO A 71 5.88 18.35 -2.27
N PRO A 72 5.23 17.20 -2.01
CA PRO A 72 4.47 16.99 -0.78
C PRO A 72 5.35 17.26 0.45
N ALA A 73 4.89 18.13 1.34
CA ALA A 73 5.63 18.49 2.53
C ALA A 73 5.81 17.28 3.47
N ASP A 74 7.02 17.07 3.98
CA ASP A 74 7.27 16.07 5.02
C ASP A 74 6.89 16.62 6.40
N ASN A 75 5.59 16.72 6.64
CA ASN A 75 5.03 17.23 7.88
C ASN A 75 4.40 16.11 8.72
N ARG A 76 4.10 16.42 9.99
CA ARG A 76 3.50 15.47 10.94
C ARG A 76 2.21 14.84 10.39
N ARG A 77 1.32 15.62 9.76
CA ARG A 77 0.07 15.13 9.18
C ARG A 77 0.35 14.05 8.12
N ASN A 78 1.25 14.32 7.17
CA ASN A 78 1.56 13.40 6.09
C ASN A 78 2.26 12.13 6.60
N ARG A 79 3.14 12.25 7.61
CA ARG A 79 3.73 11.10 8.29
C ARG A 79 2.67 10.23 8.98
N THR A 80 1.71 10.84 9.67
CA THR A 80 0.61 10.11 10.30
C THR A 80 -0.27 9.41 9.27
N LEU A 81 -0.60 10.06 8.15
CA LEU A 81 -1.38 9.43 7.07
C LEU A 81 -0.65 8.23 6.45
N LYS A 82 0.64 8.36 6.16
CA LYS A 82 1.47 7.25 5.67
C LYS A 82 1.49 6.08 6.68
N LEU A 83 1.66 6.38 7.97
CA LEU A 83 1.57 5.37 9.02
C LEU A 83 0.21 4.67 9.08
N LEU A 84 -0.89 5.41 8.95
CA LEU A 84 -2.24 4.82 8.89
C LEU A 84 -2.39 3.89 7.69
N ALA A 85 -1.86 4.25 6.52
CA ALA A 85 -1.85 3.37 5.35
C ALA A 85 -1.07 2.06 5.62
N LEU A 86 0.11 2.15 6.24
CA LEU A 86 0.89 0.97 6.64
C LEU A 86 0.14 0.09 7.65
N LYS A 87 -0.57 0.70 8.61
CA LYS A 87 -1.40 -0.04 9.57
C LYS A 87 -2.54 -0.80 8.89
N VAL A 88 -3.18 -0.19 7.89
CA VAL A 88 -4.20 -0.88 7.10
C VAL A 88 -3.61 -2.05 6.31
N ALA A 89 -2.45 -1.85 5.68
CA ALA A 89 -1.74 -2.92 4.98
C ALA A 89 -1.33 -4.07 5.93
N ALA A 90 -0.91 -3.74 7.16
CA ALA A 90 -0.62 -4.71 8.20
C ALA A 90 -1.87 -5.47 8.67
N HIS A 91 -3.04 -4.83 8.71
CA HIS A 91 -4.32 -5.52 8.96
C HIS A 91 -4.67 -6.50 7.83
N LEU A 92 -4.40 -6.13 6.58
CA LEU A 92 -4.49 -7.00 5.41
C LEU A 92 -3.36 -8.04 5.35
N ARG A 93 -2.53 -8.14 6.40
CA ARG A 93 -1.40 -9.07 6.52
C ARG A 93 -0.38 -8.97 5.39
N TRP A 94 -0.32 -7.82 4.72
CA TRP A 94 0.50 -7.59 3.52
C TRP A 94 0.27 -8.63 2.42
N ASP A 95 -0.96 -9.10 2.30
CA ASP A 95 -1.36 -10.01 1.23
C ASP A 95 -1.26 -9.29 -0.12
N LEU A 96 -0.25 -9.67 -0.91
CA LEU A 96 0.01 -9.09 -2.22
C LEU A 96 -1.15 -9.36 -3.20
N ASP A 97 -1.87 -10.48 -3.09
CA ASP A 97 -3.02 -10.76 -3.96
C ASP A 97 -4.18 -9.80 -3.68
N VAL A 98 -4.40 -9.42 -2.41
CA VAL A 98 -5.42 -8.42 -2.03
C VAL A 98 -4.99 -7.02 -2.44
N LEU A 99 -3.73 -6.67 -2.18
CA LEU A 99 -3.20 -5.33 -2.47
C LEU A 99 -3.11 -5.05 -3.97
N GLU A 100 -2.63 -6.00 -4.78
CA GLU A 100 -2.51 -5.84 -6.24
C GLU A 100 -3.87 -5.77 -6.94
N LYS A 101 -4.88 -6.47 -6.44
CA LYS A 101 -6.26 -6.38 -6.97
C LYS A 101 -6.96 -5.08 -6.57
N GLY A 102 -6.57 -4.51 -5.44
CA GLY A 102 -7.23 -3.35 -4.85
C GLY A 102 -6.58 -2.01 -5.19
N LEU A 103 -5.27 -1.98 -5.41
CA LEU A 103 -4.47 -0.77 -5.57
C LEU A 103 -3.85 -0.72 -6.96
N THR A 104 -3.76 0.49 -7.53
CA THR A 104 -3.02 0.69 -8.78
C THR A 104 -1.52 0.60 -8.52
N ILE A 105 -0.73 0.26 -9.55
CA ILE A 105 0.73 0.10 -9.45
C ILE A 105 1.40 1.31 -8.75
N PRO A 106 1.04 2.58 -9.08
CA PRO A 106 1.62 3.73 -8.40
C PRO A 106 1.31 3.80 -6.89
N VAL A 107 0.08 3.49 -6.49
CA VAL A 107 -0.34 3.52 -5.08
C VAL A 107 0.35 2.41 -4.29
N LEU A 108 0.44 1.21 -4.86
CA LEU A 108 1.14 0.09 -4.22
C LEU A 108 2.65 0.33 -4.14
N ASN A 109 3.26 0.92 -5.18
CA ASN A 109 4.65 1.35 -5.14
C ASN A 109 4.88 2.37 -4.02
N MET A 110 3.98 3.36 -3.87
CA MET A 110 4.07 4.34 -2.79
C MET A 110 3.98 3.68 -1.42
N LEU A 111 3.02 2.78 -1.21
CA LEU A 111 2.85 2.04 0.04
C LEU A 111 4.10 1.23 0.41
N LEU A 112 4.68 0.51 -0.55
CA LEU A 112 5.83 -0.35 -0.31
C LEU A 112 7.12 0.46 -0.10
N ASN A 113 7.28 1.62 -0.76
CA ASN A 113 8.38 2.54 -0.44
C ASN A 113 8.25 3.10 0.99
N GLU A 114 7.04 3.41 1.45
CA GLU A 114 6.81 3.80 2.84
C GLU A 114 7.09 2.65 3.82
N LEU A 115 6.80 1.40 3.45
CA LEU A 115 7.19 0.23 4.24
C LEU A 115 8.72 0.14 4.37
N LEU A 116 9.48 0.29 3.28
CA LEU A 116 10.94 0.27 3.30
C LEU A 116 11.49 1.39 4.21
N CYS A 117 10.91 2.59 4.10
CA CYS A 117 11.26 3.75 4.93
C CYS A 117 10.98 3.49 6.42
N ALA A 118 9.76 3.03 6.76
CA ALA A 118 9.38 2.71 8.14
C ALA A 118 10.25 1.58 8.73
N SER A 119 10.70 0.66 7.89
CA SER A 119 11.57 -0.46 8.28
C SER A 119 13.05 -0.08 8.37
N LYS A 120 13.39 1.21 8.21
CA LYS A 120 14.75 1.76 8.26
C LYS A 120 15.70 1.12 7.25
N VAL A 121 15.21 0.73 6.06
CA VAL A 121 16.09 0.27 4.97
C VAL A 121 16.98 1.45 4.54
N PRO A 122 18.32 1.27 4.45
CA PRO A 122 19.22 2.37 4.12
C PRO A 122 18.87 3.00 2.75
N PRO A 123 18.65 4.33 2.69
CA PRO A 123 18.30 4.98 1.44
C PRO A 123 19.49 4.96 0.47
N GLY A 124 19.23 4.71 -0.81
CA GLY A 124 20.24 4.72 -1.88
C GLY A 124 21.11 3.46 -1.97
N VAL A 125 20.94 2.50 -1.07
CA VAL A 125 21.60 1.18 -1.15
C VAL A 125 20.73 0.23 -1.95
N LYS A 126 21.31 -0.50 -2.90
CA LYS A 126 20.55 -1.53 -3.63
C LYS A 126 20.23 -2.68 -2.69
N HIS A 127 19.04 -3.27 -2.86
CA HIS A 127 18.62 -4.39 -2.02
C HIS A 127 19.53 -5.62 -2.13
N VAL A 128 20.15 -5.84 -3.30
CA VAL A 128 21.10 -6.94 -3.54
C VAL A 128 22.39 -6.81 -2.74
N ASP A 129 22.76 -5.59 -2.34
CA ASP A 129 23.95 -5.30 -1.53
C ASP A 129 23.70 -5.49 -0.02
N LEU A 130 22.44 -5.76 0.37
CA LEU A 130 22.06 -5.97 1.77
C LEU A 130 22.22 -7.43 2.18
N ASP A 131 22.85 -7.66 3.33
CA ASP A 131 22.86 -8.99 3.95
C ASP A 131 21.58 -9.22 4.76
N LEU A 132 20.59 -9.84 4.13
CA LEU A 132 19.31 -10.20 4.74
C LEU A 132 19.44 -11.06 6.03
N SER A 133 20.55 -11.77 6.19
CA SER A 133 20.78 -12.62 7.36
C SER A 133 21.13 -11.83 8.62
N THR A 134 21.72 -10.64 8.48
CA THR A 134 22.12 -9.75 9.58
C THR A 134 21.11 -8.65 9.87
N LEU A 135 20.22 -8.34 8.93
CA LEU A 135 19.16 -7.36 9.12
C LEU A 135 18.14 -7.77 10.21
N PRO A 136 17.50 -6.79 10.89
CA PRO A 136 16.32 -7.02 11.70
C PRO A 136 15.26 -7.80 10.91
N PRO A 137 14.53 -8.75 11.54
CA PRO A 137 13.61 -9.62 10.80
C PRO A 137 12.51 -8.86 10.05
N THR A 138 12.02 -7.75 10.60
CA THR A 138 11.01 -6.90 9.95
C THR A 138 11.58 -6.10 8.78
N THR A 139 12.82 -5.63 8.89
CA THR A 139 13.54 -4.96 7.80
C THR A 139 13.83 -5.92 6.65
N ALA A 140 14.33 -7.13 6.95
CA ALA A 140 14.52 -8.17 5.95
C ALA A 140 13.20 -8.50 5.23
N MET A 141 12.11 -8.65 6.00
CA MET A 141 10.79 -8.94 5.42
C MET A 141 10.26 -7.81 4.54
N ALA A 142 10.46 -6.54 4.91
CA ALA A 142 10.08 -5.40 4.08
C ALA A 142 10.79 -5.41 2.71
N VAL A 143 12.09 -5.69 2.71
CA VAL A 143 12.87 -5.88 1.47
C VAL A 143 12.30 -7.03 0.65
N LEU A 144 11.98 -8.16 1.28
CA LEU A 144 11.41 -9.32 0.58
C LEU A 144 10.04 -9.04 -0.04
N ILE A 145 9.13 -8.38 0.67
CA ILE A 145 7.80 -8.03 0.16
C ILE A 145 7.93 -7.13 -1.06
N TYR A 146 8.79 -6.11 -1.00
CA TYR A 146 9.02 -5.20 -2.11
C TYR A 146 9.53 -5.96 -3.35
N ASN A 147 10.58 -6.78 -3.20
CA ASN A 147 11.15 -7.50 -4.34
C ASN A 147 10.19 -8.56 -4.91
N ARG A 148 9.38 -9.21 -4.06
CA ARG A 148 8.31 -10.11 -4.51
C ARG A 148 7.26 -9.37 -5.34
N TRP A 149 6.77 -8.24 -4.84
CA TRP A 149 5.83 -7.40 -5.57
C TRP A 149 6.41 -6.90 -6.89
N ALA A 150 7.68 -6.48 -6.91
CA ALA A 150 8.35 -6.02 -8.12
C ALA A 150 8.32 -7.09 -9.23
N ILE A 151 8.72 -8.32 -8.90
CA ILE A 151 8.70 -9.45 -9.84
C ILE A 151 7.28 -9.80 -10.28
N ARG A 152 6.33 -9.87 -9.33
CA ARG A 152 4.92 -10.14 -9.65
C ARG A 152 4.34 -9.10 -10.60
N THR A 153 4.62 -7.83 -10.36
CA THR A 153 4.15 -6.72 -11.18
C THR A 153 4.73 -6.79 -12.59
N ILE A 154 6.04 -7.06 -12.74
CA ILE A 154 6.67 -7.25 -14.06
C ILE A 154 6.00 -8.38 -14.84
N VAL A 155 5.75 -9.51 -14.19
CA VAL A 155 5.09 -10.68 -14.79
C VAL A 155 3.65 -10.34 -15.18
N LEU A 156 2.86 -9.79 -14.26
CA LEU A 156 1.45 -9.47 -14.49
C LEU A 156 1.27 -8.43 -15.60
N SER A 157 2.10 -7.38 -15.63
CA SER A 157 2.05 -6.35 -16.67
C SER A 157 2.56 -6.82 -18.04
N SER A 158 3.14 -8.02 -18.13
CA SER A 158 3.55 -8.61 -19.40
C SER A 158 2.41 -9.36 -20.11
N PHE A 159 1.29 -9.62 -19.43
CA PHE A 159 0.12 -10.23 -20.05
C PHE A 159 -0.74 -9.18 -20.76
N PRO A 160 -1.31 -9.49 -21.94
CA PRO A 160 -2.16 -8.56 -22.66
C PRO A 160 -3.45 -8.30 -21.88
N GLU A 161 -3.59 -7.10 -21.31
CA GLU A 161 -4.84 -6.65 -20.73
C GLU A 161 -5.88 -6.37 -21.84
N LYS A 162 -7.13 -6.76 -21.59
CA LYS A 162 -8.25 -6.42 -22.48
C LYS A 162 -8.44 -4.91 -22.47
N GLN A 163 -7.99 -4.22 -23.52
CA GLN A 163 -8.24 -2.79 -23.70
C GLN A 163 -9.75 -2.54 -23.80
N SER A 164 -10.35 -1.93 -22.78
CA SER A 164 -11.69 -1.37 -22.89
C SER A 164 -11.61 -0.10 -23.74
N LYS A 165 -12.29 -0.08 -24.89
CA LYS A 165 -12.35 1.12 -25.74
C LYS A 165 -12.99 2.27 -24.94
N PRO A 166 -12.34 3.44 -24.80
CA PRO A 166 -12.89 4.54 -24.03
C PRO A 166 -14.15 5.11 -24.71
N GLY A 167 -15.20 5.32 -23.92
CA GLY A 167 -16.46 5.90 -24.39
C GLY A 167 -16.40 7.42 -24.54
N PRO A 168 -17.32 8.04 -25.30
CA PRO A 168 -17.28 9.47 -25.65
C PRO A 168 -17.38 10.46 -24.47
N HIS A 169 -17.79 10.01 -23.27
CA HIS A 169 -17.80 10.84 -22.04
C HIS A 169 -16.45 10.91 -21.29
N GLN A 170 -15.41 10.19 -21.74
CA GLN A 170 -14.13 10.12 -21.02
C GLN A 170 -13.10 11.17 -21.44
N LEU A 171 -13.42 12.09 -22.35
CA LEU A 171 -12.46 13.07 -22.88
C LEU A 171 -11.87 14.02 -21.80
N ASN A 172 -12.64 14.41 -20.78
CA ASN A 172 -12.11 15.21 -19.65
C ASN A 172 -11.34 14.36 -18.62
N MET A 173 -11.54 13.03 -18.61
CA MET A 173 -10.81 12.09 -17.75
C MET A 173 -9.52 11.58 -18.40
N MET A 174 -9.30 11.89 -19.69
CA MET A 174 -8.12 11.42 -20.42
C MET A 174 -6.81 11.93 -19.81
N SER A 175 -6.75 13.17 -19.30
CA SER A 175 -5.49 13.70 -18.76
C SER A 175 -5.05 12.94 -17.49
N LEU A 176 -5.99 12.62 -16.60
CA LEU A 176 -5.71 11.90 -15.36
C LEU A 176 -5.35 10.43 -15.63
N VAL A 177 -6.10 9.77 -16.50
CA VAL A 177 -5.83 8.39 -16.92
C VAL A 177 -4.49 8.29 -17.66
N GLN A 178 -4.16 9.27 -18.50
CA GLN A 178 -2.88 9.34 -19.20
C GLN A 178 -1.72 9.56 -18.24
N GLN A 179 -1.87 10.46 -17.26
CA GLN A 179 -0.86 10.71 -16.23
C GLN A 179 -0.60 9.45 -15.38
N GLU A 180 -1.66 8.74 -14.98
CA GLU A 180 -1.52 7.49 -14.22
C GLU A 180 -0.82 6.39 -15.05
N LYS A 181 -1.15 6.30 -16.34
CA LYS A 181 -0.47 5.37 -17.25
C LYS A 181 1.02 5.70 -17.38
N GLU A 182 1.38 6.96 -17.58
CA GLU A 182 2.78 7.39 -17.67
C GLU A 182 3.54 7.09 -16.38
N LEU A 183 2.92 7.31 -15.22
CA LEU A 183 3.51 6.96 -13.92
C LEU A 183 3.71 5.45 -13.78
N THR A 184 2.74 4.66 -14.23
CA THR A 184 2.81 3.20 -14.24
C THR A 184 3.95 2.71 -15.14
N ASP A 185 4.05 3.24 -16.36
CA ASP A 185 5.09 2.87 -17.33
C ASP A 185 6.49 3.23 -16.80
N ASN A 186 6.65 4.39 -16.17
CA ASN A 186 7.90 4.81 -15.52
C ASN A 186 8.31 3.86 -14.40
N ILE A 187 7.36 3.48 -13.53
CA ILE A 187 7.62 2.51 -12.47
C ILE A 187 8.03 1.16 -13.07
N LEU A 188 7.29 0.66 -14.06
CA LEU A 188 7.60 -0.60 -14.73
C LEU A 188 8.99 -0.60 -15.38
N SER A 189 9.43 0.53 -15.94
CA SER A 189 10.80 0.67 -16.46
C SER A 189 11.84 0.45 -15.37
N VAL A 190 11.70 1.15 -14.24
CA VAL A 190 12.60 1.00 -13.08
C VAL A 190 12.57 -0.43 -12.53
N LEU A 191 11.38 -1.02 -12.38
CA LEU A 191 11.23 -2.41 -11.90
C LEU A 191 11.96 -3.40 -12.82
N LYS A 192 11.84 -3.23 -14.14
CA LYS A 192 12.52 -4.07 -15.13
C LYS A 192 14.05 -3.91 -15.08
N GLU A 193 14.55 -2.69 -14.92
CA GLU A 193 15.99 -2.42 -14.77
C GLU A 193 16.59 -3.10 -13.53
N GLN A 194 15.82 -3.19 -12.44
CA GLN A 194 16.25 -3.85 -11.19
C GLN A 194 15.78 -5.31 -11.06
N ALA A 195 15.25 -5.92 -12.12
CA ALA A 195 14.65 -7.26 -12.06
C ALA A 195 15.66 -8.32 -11.64
N THR A 196 16.88 -8.28 -12.20
CA THR A 196 17.97 -9.21 -11.85
C THR A 196 18.36 -9.08 -10.37
N ASP A 197 18.54 -7.83 -9.89
CA ASP A 197 18.84 -7.56 -8.48
C ASP A 197 17.72 -8.11 -7.57
N SER A 198 16.46 -7.93 -7.97
CA SER A 198 15.30 -8.44 -7.22
C SER A 198 15.28 -9.98 -7.16
N ILE A 199 15.58 -10.66 -8.27
CA ILE A 199 15.69 -12.13 -8.30
C ILE A 199 16.79 -12.61 -7.36
N MET A 200 17.98 -12.02 -7.42
CA MET A 200 19.10 -12.38 -6.56
C MET A 200 18.78 -12.21 -5.07
N VAL A 201 18.06 -11.15 -4.71
CA VAL A 201 17.59 -10.92 -3.33
C VAL A 201 16.65 -12.06 -2.88
N LEU A 202 15.71 -12.46 -3.74
CA LEU A 202 14.77 -13.54 -3.43
C LEU A 202 15.47 -14.90 -3.34
N GLU A 203 16.46 -15.16 -4.20
CA GLU A 203 17.30 -16.38 -4.13
C GLU A 203 18.15 -16.41 -2.86
N ALA A 204 18.72 -15.27 -2.45
CA ALA A 204 19.44 -15.18 -1.18
C ALA A 204 18.54 -15.54 0.01
N ALA A 205 17.26 -15.16 -0.05
CA ALA A 205 16.26 -15.50 0.97
C ALA A 205 15.99 -17.01 1.09
N LEU A 206 16.09 -17.77 0.00
CA LEU A 206 15.94 -19.23 0.01
C LEU A 206 17.00 -19.94 0.85
N ASN A 207 18.17 -19.30 1.03
CA ASN A 207 19.25 -19.86 1.84
C ASN A 207 19.08 -19.56 3.34
N ILE A 208 18.11 -18.72 3.71
CA ILE A 208 17.88 -18.31 5.09
C ILE A 208 16.94 -19.29 5.77
N LYS A 209 17.41 -19.91 6.86
CA LYS A 209 16.66 -20.90 7.66
C LYS A 209 15.96 -20.32 8.89
N LYS A 210 16.15 -19.02 9.16
CA LYS A 210 15.45 -18.32 10.25
C LYS A 210 14.06 -17.88 9.77
N ASP A 211 13.12 -17.80 10.70
CA ASP A 211 11.81 -17.25 10.42
C ASP A 211 11.87 -15.74 10.18
N PHE A 212 10.89 -15.26 9.44
CA PHE A 212 10.70 -13.84 9.15
C PHE A 212 9.52 -13.30 9.94
N TYR A 213 9.57 -12.00 10.21
CA TYR A 213 8.50 -11.32 10.95
C TYR A 213 8.08 -10.11 10.14
N ILE A 214 6.77 -9.97 9.96
CA ILE A 214 6.20 -8.86 9.21
C ILE A 214 5.57 -7.84 10.14
N HIS A 215 5.61 -6.56 9.75
CA HIS A 215 5.05 -5.48 10.54
C HIS A 215 3.54 -5.69 10.79
N THR A 216 3.17 -5.69 12.07
CA THR A 216 1.78 -5.62 12.56
C THR A 216 1.44 -4.20 12.98
N LEU A 217 0.16 -3.92 13.24
CA LEU A 217 -0.29 -2.63 13.79
C LEU A 217 0.53 -2.26 15.04
N ARG A 218 0.70 -3.21 15.95
CA ARG A 218 1.50 -3.03 17.17
C ARG A 218 2.95 -2.65 16.87
N THR A 219 3.63 -3.33 15.95
CA THR A 219 5.03 -2.99 15.64
C THR A 219 5.15 -1.62 14.97
N LEU A 220 4.16 -1.21 14.17
CA LEU A 220 4.14 0.10 13.53
C LEU A 220 3.88 1.22 14.56
N ASP A 221 3.05 0.97 15.57
CA ASP A 221 2.86 1.88 16.70
C ASP A 221 4.15 2.07 17.50
N LEU A 222 4.88 0.98 17.75
CA LEU A 222 6.16 1.06 18.46
C LEU A 222 7.23 1.81 17.64
N LEU A 223 7.21 1.73 16.31
CA LEU A 223 8.09 2.51 15.44
C LEU A 223 7.72 4.00 15.43
N ALA A 224 6.45 4.33 15.61
CA ALA A 224 5.94 5.69 15.65
C ALA A 224 6.09 6.36 17.03
N ALA A 225 6.26 5.57 18.09
CA ALA A 225 6.49 6.05 19.44
C ALA A 225 7.89 6.68 19.58
N ASP A 226 8.01 7.70 20.44
CA ASP A 226 9.29 8.38 20.66
C ASP A 226 10.36 7.37 21.14
N PRO A 227 11.62 7.48 20.67
CA PRO A 227 12.72 6.58 21.06
C PRO A 227 12.95 6.47 22.58
N SER A 228 12.49 7.46 23.35
CA SER A 228 12.53 7.49 24.82
C SER A 228 11.50 6.58 25.51
N THR A 229 10.52 6.07 24.75
CA THR A 229 9.43 5.21 25.26
C THR A 229 9.52 3.76 24.76
N ALA A 230 10.37 3.48 23.78
CA ALA A 230 10.60 2.14 23.27
C ALA A 230 11.63 1.42 24.16
N ASN A 231 11.20 0.42 24.93
CA ASN A 231 12.06 -0.39 25.82
C ASN A 231 13.06 -1.31 25.08
N GLY A 232 13.60 -0.91 23.92
CA GLY A 232 14.46 -1.76 23.08
C GLY A 232 13.74 -2.92 22.39
N GLU A 233 12.43 -3.05 22.57
CA GLU A 233 11.57 -4.11 22.00
C GLU A 233 11.26 -3.93 20.51
N THR A 234 11.88 -3.00 19.80
CA THR A 234 11.52 -2.67 18.40
C THR A 234 12.44 -3.27 17.36
N GLU A 235 13.71 -3.53 17.69
CA GLU A 235 14.73 -3.87 16.68
C GLU A 235 15.06 -5.37 16.63
N SER A 236 14.77 -6.13 17.69
CA SER A 236 14.98 -7.59 17.78
C SER A 236 13.70 -8.41 17.92
N SER A 237 12.55 -7.74 17.94
CA SER A 237 11.33 -8.36 18.44
C SER A 237 10.60 -9.20 17.42
N THR A 238 10.34 -10.44 17.82
CA THR A 238 9.41 -11.38 17.18
C THR A 238 7.95 -10.96 17.33
N ALA A 239 7.67 -9.71 17.73
CA ALA A 239 6.32 -9.14 17.88
C ALA A 239 5.60 -8.89 16.55
N GLY A 240 6.30 -9.03 15.43
CA GLY A 240 5.69 -9.09 14.10
C GLY A 240 4.88 -10.38 13.91
N LEU A 241 4.12 -10.45 12.82
CA LEU A 241 3.46 -11.69 12.43
C LEU A 241 4.53 -12.63 11.87
N ARG A 242 4.69 -13.82 12.49
CA ARG A 242 5.67 -14.82 12.09
C ARG A 242 5.26 -15.47 10.76
N ILE A 243 6.21 -15.54 9.83
CA ILE A 243 6.13 -16.31 8.59
C ILE A 243 7.29 -17.30 8.62
N SER A 244 6.99 -18.58 8.47
CA SER A 244 8.04 -19.61 8.51
C SER A 244 8.94 -19.49 7.29
N ALA A 245 10.20 -19.92 7.43
CA ALA A 245 11.11 -20.03 6.30
C ALA A 245 10.50 -20.87 5.17
N ASP A 246 9.87 -22.01 5.50
CA ASP A 246 9.22 -22.88 4.53
C ASP A 246 8.08 -22.17 3.76
N GLU A 247 7.23 -21.40 4.47
CA GLU A 247 6.15 -20.64 3.83
C GLU A 247 6.72 -19.60 2.85
N LEU A 248 7.75 -18.87 3.27
CA LEU A 248 8.42 -17.89 2.42
C LEU A 248 9.07 -18.57 1.20
N HIS A 249 9.76 -19.70 1.40
CA HIS A 249 10.43 -20.44 0.33
C HIS A 249 9.41 -20.93 -0.70
N CYS A 250 8.26 -21.47 -0.26
CA CYS A 250 7.16 -21.85 -1.15
C CYS A 250 6.66 -20.65 -1.97
N GLN A 251 6.49 -19.49 -1.33
CA GLN A 251 6.07 -18.28 -2.03
C GLN A 251 7.11 -17.85 -3.08
N VAL A 252 8.39 -17.77 -2.71
CA VAL A 252 9.48 -17.40 -3.63
C VAL A 252 9.59 -18.36 -4.82
N GLN A 253 9.52 -19.67 -4.56
CA GLN A 253 9.61 -20.69 -5.60
C GLN A 253 8.45 -20.61 -6.61
N PHE A 254 7.24 -20.27 -6.14
CA PHE A 254 6.10 -20.04 -7.02
C PHE A 254 6.36 -18.87 -7.99
N TYR A 255 7.01 -17.79 -7.54
CA TYR A 255 7.36 -16.66 -8.41
C TYR A 255 8.44 -17.02 -9.43
N TYR A 256 9.44 -17.80 -9.01
CA TYR A 256 10.46 -18.31 -9.93
C TYR A 256 9.82 -19.16 -11.04
N LEU A 257 8.87 -20.03 -10.68
CA LEU A 257 8.12 -20.82 -11.66
C LEU A 257 7.32 -19.93 -12.64
N MET A 258 6.68 -18.86 -12.16
CA MET A 258 5.97 -17.93 -13.06
C MET A 258 6.91 -17.19 -14.02
N LEU A 259 8.13 -16.83 -13.58
CA LEU A 259 9.14 -16.23 -14.45
C LEU A 259 9.66 -17.23 -15.50
N VAL A 260 9.95 -18.47 -15.10
CA VAL A 260 10.41 -19.52 -16.02
C VAL A 260 9.35 -19.83 -17.07
N LEU A 261 8.09 -20.03 -16.66
CA LEU A 261 6.98 -20.29 -17.58
C LEU A 261 6.77 -19.15 -18.60
N LYS A 262 7.16 -17.92 -18.27
CA LYS A 262 7.14 -16.80 -19.21
C LYS A 262 8.31 -16.87 -20.20
N ASN A 263 9.53 -17.12 -19.73
CA ASN A 263 10.71 -17.21 -20.60
C ASN A 263 10.60 -18.36 -21.62
N ASP A 264 9.85 -19.41 -21.31
CA ASP A 264 9.57 -20.52 -22.23
C ASP A 264 8.45 -20.22 -23.24
N ALA A 265 7.70 -19.11 -23.06
CA ALA A 265 6.56 -18.71 -23.90
C ALA A 265 6.88 -17.58 -24.91
N ASP A 266 8.05 -16.93 -24.77
CA ASP A 266 8.59 -15.92 -25.69
C ASP A 266 9.59 -16.55 -26.68
#